data_AF-D6TVD0-F1
#
_entry.id   AF-D6TVD0-F1
#
_cell.length_a   1.000
_cell.length_b   1.000
_cell.length_c   1.000
_cell.angle_alpha   90.00
_cell.angle_beta   90.00
_cell.angle_gamma   90.00
#
_symmetry.space_group_name_H-M   'P 1'
#
loop_
_entity.id
_entity.type
_entity.pdbx_description
1 polymer ?
#
loop_
_entity_poly.entity_id
_entity_poly.type
_entity_poly.pdbx_seq_one_letter_code
_entity_poly.pdbx_strand_id
1 'polypeptide(L)'
;MRSVTYVIMRNLINTIHRADRAEEIVSLQQELALHVRTQVQQKQQLEEGFQKIAETHARISNGDLSVRVNLSEGHALWNVAGSLNNLLNRMQRMKSDADMLIVTRQAAYQVSSVLHQAVATGTMTNMHLPTTGTPLDPVIIELNNVARNATSHSQSRYGSTLG
;
A
#
# COMPACT_ATOMS: atom_id res chain seq x y z
N MET A 1 -7.25 87.70 -14.63
CA MET A 1 -7.54 86.36 -15.18
C MET A 1 -6.44 85.32 -14.99
N ARG A 2 -5.13 85.63 -15.10
CA ARG A 2 -4.05 84.61 -15.00
C ARG A 2 -3.96 83.81 -13.69
N SER A 3 -4.37 84.37 -12.54
CA SER A 3 -4.28 83.71 -11.23
C SER A 3 -5.33 82.59 -11.04
N VAL A 4 -6.53 82.76 -11.59
CA VAL A 4 -7.61 81.76 -11.50
C VAL A 4 -7.28 80.51 -12.30
N THR A 5 -6.70 80.68 -13.50
CA THR A 5 -6.26 79.57 -14.36
C THR A 5 -5.18 78.71 -13.68
N TYR A 6 -4.24 79.34 -12.96
CA TYR A 6 -3.20 78.63 -12.23
C TYR A 6 -3.75 77.75 -11.09
N VAL A 7 -4.71 78.27 -10.32
CA VAL A 7 -5.34 77.53 -9.22
C VAL A 7 -6.14 76.33 -9.76
N ILE A 8 -6.87 76.51 -10.86
CA ILE A 8 -7.63 75.44 -11.51
C ILE A 8 -6.69 74.35 -12.04
N MET A 9 -5.61 74.72 -12.75
CA MET A 9 -4.64 73.76 -13.29
C MET A 9 -3.98 72.95 -12.18
N ARG A 10 -3.60 73.59 -11.07
CA ARG A 10 -2.99 72.92 -9.92
C ARG A 10 -3.95 71.96 -9.22
N ASN A 11 -5.22 72.33 -9.10
CA ASN A 11 -6.24 71.46 -8.50
C ASN A 11 -6.56 70.25 -9.39
N LEU A 12 -6.62 70.47 -10.71
CA LEU A 12 -6.81 69.40 -11.69
C LEU A 12 -5.65 68.40 -11.68
N ILE A 13 -4.40 68.86 -11.69
CA ILE A 13 -3.20 67.99 -11.61
C ILE A 13 -3.19 67.18 -10.32
N ASN A 14 -3.51 67.80 -9.18
CA ASN A 14 -3.60 67.08 -7.90
C ASN A 14 -4.73 66.03 -7.90
N THR A 15 -5.85 66.32 -8.56
CA THR A 15 -6.97 65.38 -8.65
C THR A 15 -6.62 64.20 -9.55
N ILE A 16 -5.95 64.43 -10.67
CA ILE A 16 -5.44 63.38 -11.57
C ILE A 16 -4.45 62.47 -10.84
N HIS A 17 -3.43 63.02 -10.17
CA HIS A 17 -2.48 62.20 -9.40
C HIS A 17 -3.12 61.42 -8.25
N ARG A 18 -4.19 61.93 -7.65
CA ARG A 18 -4.95 61.20 -6.63
C ARG A 18 -5.77 60.05 -7.24
N ALA A 19 -6.31 60.25 -8.44
CA ALA A 19 -7.01 59.19 -9.18
C ALA A 19 -6.03 58.08 -9.60
N ASP A 20 -4.89 58.43 -10.18
CA ASP A 20 -3.86 57.45 -10.60
C ASP A 20 -3.39 56.58 -9.42
N ARG A 21 -3.12 57.21 -8.26
CA ARG A 21 -2.75 56.48 -7.04
C ARG A 21 -3.88 55.62 -6.50
N ALA A 22 -5.13 56.07 -6.62
CA ALA A 22 -6.27 55.26 -6.19
C ALA A 22 -6.43 54.03 -7.08
N GLU A 23 -6.23 54.16 -8.40
CA GLU A 23 -6.23 53.03 -9.34
C GLU A 23 -5.10 52.04 -9.04
N GLU A 24 -3.88 52.54 -8.79
CA GLU A 24 -2.73 51.71 -8.41
C GLU A 24 -2.99 50.95 -7.09
N ILE A 25 -3.57 51.62 -6.09
CA ILE A 25 -3.91 50.94 -4.82
C ILE A 25 -4.97 49.86 -5.05
N VAL A 26 -5.99 50.14 -5.87
CA VAL A 26 -7.04 49.16 -6.18
C VAL A 26 -6.48 47.96 -6.93
N SER A 27 -5.59 48.16 -7.89
CA SER A 27 -4.96 47.04 -8.62
C SER A 27 -4.09 46.18 -7.70
N LEU A 28 -3.28 46.80 -6.84
CA LEU A 28 -2.48 46.09 -5.83
C LEU A 28 -3.35 45.33 -4.83
N GLN A 29 -4.47 45.90 -4.39
CA GLN A 29 -5.40 45.21 -3.50
C GLN A 29 -6.04 43.99 -4.17
N GLN A 30 -6.37 44.08 -5.45
CA GLN A 30 -6.90 42.95 -6.22
C GLN A 30 -5.87 41.83 -6.36
N GLU A 31 -4.64 42.18 -6.74
CA GLU A 31 -3.53 41.22 -6.85
C GLU A 31 -3.26 40.53 -5.51
N LEU A 32 -3.18 41.31 -4.42
CA LEU A 32 -3.01 40.76 -3.08
C LEU A 32 -4.16 39.83 -2.68
N ALA A 33 -5.41 40.21 -2.97
CA ALA A 33 -6.57 39.37 -2.68
C ALA A 33 -6.53 38.03 -3.45
N LEU A 34 -6.08 38.05 -4.70
CA LEU A 34 -5.89 36.84 -5.51
C LEU A 34 -4.77 35.95 -4.94
N HIS A 35 -3.64 36.54 -4.55
CA HIS A 35 -2.55 35.80 -3.91
C HIS A 35 -2.99 35.15 -2.60
N VAL A 36 -3.66 35.90 -1.73
CA VAL A 36 -4.16 35.38 -0.44
C VAL A 36 -5.15 34.23 -0.67
N ARG A 37 -6.09 34.38 -1.61
CA ARG A 37 -7.03 33.29 -1.94
C ARG A 37 -6.31 32.03 -2.40
N THR A 38 -5.32 32.17 -3.28
CA THR A 38 -4.54 31.04 -3.79
C THR A 38 -3.77 30.35 -2.67
N GLN A 39 -3.13 31.11 -1.78
CA GLN A 39 -2.40 30.56 -0.63
C GLN A 39 -3.33 29.83 0.34
N VAL A 40 -4.51 30.39 0.63
CA VAL A 40 -5.49 29.74 1.51
C VAL A 40 -5.96 28.42 0.90
N GLN A 41 -6.25 28.38 -0.40
CA GLN A 41 -6.65 27.15 -1.10
C GLN A 41 -5.54 26.10 -1.06
N GLN A 42 -4.29 26.47 -1.34
CA GLN A 42 -3.15 25.56 -1.27
C GLN A 42 -2.95 25.00 0.14
N LYS A 43 -3.07 25.86 1.17
CA LYS A 43 -2.96 25.45 2.56
C LYS A 43 -4.07 24.47 2.94
N GLN A 44 -5.32 24.74 2.54
CA GLN A 44 -6.45 23.84 2.81
C GLN A 44 -6.23 22.47 2.17
N GLN A 45 -5.82 22.42 0.91
CA GLN A 45 -5.50 21.16 0.24
C GLN A 45 -4.40 20.39 0.98
N LEU A 46 -3.31 21.07 1.36
CA LEU A 46 -2.24 20.43 2.13
C LEU A 46 -2.73 19.86 3.47
N GLU A 47 -3.52 20.63 4.21
CA GLU A 47 -4.09 20.20 5.50
C GLU A 47 -4.97 18.96 5.35
N GLU A 48 -5.88 18.95 4.35
CA GLU A 48 -6.70 17.79 4.03
C GLU A 48 -5.85 16.56 3.68
N GLY A 49 -4.79 16.76 2.90
CA GLY A 49 -3.86 15.71 2.54
C GLY A 49 -3.11 15.14 3.75
N PHE A 50 -2.61 15.99 4.64
CA PHE A 50 -1.95 15.57 5.87
C PHE A 50 -2.91 14.84 6.81
N GLN A 51 -4.15 15.31 6.95
CA GLN A 51 -5.15 14.65 7.78
C GLN A 51 -5.42 13.22 7.30
N LYS A 52 -5.57 13.01 5.99
CA LYS A 52 -5.74 11.67 5.41
C LYS A 52 -4.54 10.76 5.64
N ILE A 53 -3.32 11.30 5.52
CA ILE A 53 -2.08 10.55 5.80
C ILE A 53 -2.03 10.17 7.30
N ALA A 54 -2.32 11.11 8.19
CA ALA A 54 -2.31 10.89 9.63
C ALA A 54 -3.36 9.85 10.06
N GLU A 55 -4.57 9.93 9.52
CA GLU A 55 -5.63 8.94 9.75
C GLU A 55 -5.19 7.55 9.29
N THR A 56 -4.64 7.45 8.09
CA THR A 56 -4.13 6.19 7.56
C THR A 56 -3.03 5.62 8.45
N HIS A 57 -2.09 6.46 8.90
CA HIS A 57 -1.03 6.07 9.82
C HIS A 57 -1.57 5.59 11.18
N ALA A 58 -2.60 6.24 11.72
CA ALA A 58 -3.25 5.81 12.95
C ALA A 58 -3.88 4.42 12.79
N ARG A 59 -4.55 4.15 11.67
CA ARG A 59 -5.13 2.83 11.36
C ARG A 59 -4.06 1.75 11.21
N ILE A 60 -2.94 2.07 10.56
CA ILE A 60 -1.78 1.17 10.44
C ILE A 60 -1.20 0.84 11.81
N SER A 61 -1.08 1.84 12.69
CA SER A 61 -0.58 1.67 14.06
C SER A 61 -1.49 0.74 14.88
N ASN A 62 -2.78 0.70 14.55
CA ASN A 62 -3.75 -0.23 15.12
C ASN A 62 -3.76 -1.63 14.44
N GLY A 63 -2.83 -1.88 13.50
CA GLY A 63 -2.66 -3.17 12.84
C GLY A 63 -3.43 -3.35 11.52
N ASP A 64 -4.21 -2.36 11.10
CA ASP A 64 -4.89 -2.40 9.81
C ASP A 64 -3.91 -2.00 8.69
N LEU A 65 -3.27 -2.98 8.07
CA LEU A 65 -2.37 -2.75 6.94
C LEU A 65 -3.10 -2.62 5.59
N SER A 66 -4.43 -2.78 5.56
CA SER A 66 -5.24 -2.76 4.32
C SER A 66 -5.61 -1.35 3.86
N VAL A 67 -5.54 -0.37 4.77
CA VAL A 67 -5.83 1.04 4.47
C VAL A 67 -4.85 1.63 3.49
N ARG A 68 -5.33 2.60 2.71
CA ARG A 68 -4.54 3.34 1.73
C ARG A 68 -4.82 4.82 1.85
N VAL A 69 -3.79 5.62 1.59
CA VAL A 69 -3.96 7.06 1.46
C VAL A 69 -4.55 7.35 0.08
N ASN A 70 -5.78 7.85 0.06
CA ASN A 70 -6.49 8.24 -1.16
C ASN A 70 -6.48 9.77 -1.32
N LEU A 71 -5.53 10.24 -2.11
CA LEU A 71 -5.51 11.62 -2.61
C LEU A 71 -5.97 11.63 -4.08
N SER A 72 -6.16 12.79 -4.68
CA SER A 72 -6.44 12.89 -6.12
C SER A 72 -5.15 13.13 -6.90
N GLU A 73 -5.11 12.68 -8.15
CA GLU A 73 -4.06 13.10 -9.09
C GLU A 73 -4.07 14.63 -9.22
N GLY A 74 -2.90 15.25 -9.08
CA GLY A 74 -2.77 16.71 -9.01
C GLY A 74 -2.72 17.28 -7.59
N HIS A 75 -2.98 16.49 -6.55
CA HIS A 75 -2.76 16.92 -5.17
C HIS A 75 -1.26 17.08 -4.87
N ALA A 76 -0.87 18.14 -4.14
CA ALA A 76 0.54 18.41 -3.84
C ALA A 76 1.26 17.24 -3.13
N LEU A 77 0.53 16.49 -2.31
CA LEU A 77 1.02 15.30 -1.58
C LEU A 77 0.81 13.96 -2.32
N TRP A 78 0.37 13.96 -3.58
CA TRP A 78 0.07 12.74 -4.34
C TRP A 78 1.24 11.75 -4.36
N ASN A 79 2.45 12.24 -4.64
CA ASN A 79 3.65 11.39 -4.68
C ASN A 79 4.00 10.78 -3.32
N VAL A 80 3.74 11.51 -2.23
CA VAL A 80 3.96 11.04 -0.85
C VAL A 80 2.95 9.95 -0.49
N ALA A 81 1.67 10.13 -0.86
CA ALA A 81 0.65 9.10 -0.69
C ALA A 81 0.99 7.84 -1.49
N GLY A 82 1.45 7.99 -2.73
CA GLY A 82 1.88 6.87 -3.57
C GLY A 82 3.04 6.08 -2.96
N SER A 83 4.09 6.75 -2.48
CA SER A 83 5.23 6.07 -1.86
C SER A 83 4.84 5.35 -0.55
N LEU A 84 3.96 5.95 0.25
CA LEU A 84 3.42 5.33 1.45
C LEU A 84 2.57 4.09 1.13
N ASN A 85 1.69 4.17 0.14
CA ASN A 85 0.89 3.02 -0.32
C ASN A 85 1.78 1.87 -0.81
N ASN A 86 2.89 2.17 -1.50
CA ASN A 86 3.86 1.16 -1.91
C ASN A 86 4.55 0.50 -0.72
N LEU A 87 4.93 1.28 0.30
CA LEU A 87 5.48 0.73 1.53
C LEU A 87 4.48 -0.19 2.23
N LEU A 88 3.20 0.21 2.29
CA LEU A 88 2.13 -0.61 2.88
C LEU A 88 1.92 -1.92 2.15
N ASN A 89 1.90 -1.89 0.81
CA ASN A 89 1.83 -3.09 -0.01
C ASN A 89 2.99 -4.04 0.30
N ARG A 90 4.21 -3.51 0.46
CA ARG A 90 5.39 -4.33 0.83
C ARG A 90 5.25 -4.93 2.22
N MET A 91 4.82 -4.16 3.21
CA MET A 91 4.61 -4.66 4.57
C MET A 91 3.55 -5.75 4.64
N GLN A 92 2.43 -5.59 3.92
CA GLN A 92 1.40 -6.62 3.84
C GLN A 92 1.93 -7.92 3.23
N ARG A 93 2.70 -7.84 2.14
CA ARG A 93 3.31 -9.02 1.52
C ARG A 93 4.25 -9.73 2.49
N MET A 94 5.15 -8.99 3.13
CA MET A 94 6.06 -9.56 4.14
C MET A 94 5.30 -10.23 5.29
N LYS A 95 4.20 -9.63 5.76
CA LYS A 95 3.35 -10.26 6.79
C LYS A 95 2.73 -11.55 6.27
N SER A 96 2.13 -11.54 5.09
CA SER A 96 1.53 -12.73 4.48
C SER A 96 2.55 -13.84 4.28
N ASP A 97 3.75 -13.50 3.82
CA ASP A 97 4.84 -14.46 3.61
C ASP A 97 5.32 -15.06 4.93
N ALA A 98 5.44 -14.23 5.98
CA ALA A 98 5.79 -14.69 7.32
C ALA A 98 4.73 -15.62 7.91
N ASP A 99 3.45 -15.26 7.76
CA ASP A 99 2.31 -16.09 8.22
C ASP A 99 2.32 -17.44 7.47
N MET A 100 2.53 -17.42 6.15
CA MET A 100 2.64 -18.64 5.33
C MET A 100 3.84 -19.50 5.75
N LEU A 101 4.98 -18.90 6.07
CA LEU A 101 6.17 -19.63 6.54
C LEU A 101 5.89 -20.36 7.87
N ILE A 102 5.17 -19.72 8.80
CA ILE A 102 4.78 -20.35 10.07
C ILE A 102 3.90 -21.58 9.81
N VAL A 103 2.86 -21.42 8.99
CA VAL A 103 1.95 -22.53 8.63
C VAL A 103 2.72 -23.65 7.93
N THR A 104 3.60 -23.31 7.00
CA THR A 104 4.45 -24.28 6.27
C THR A 104 5.37 -25.04 7.21
N ARG A 105 5.98 -24.36 8.19
CA ARG A 105 6.84 -25.00 9.18
C ARG A 105 6.06 -25.98 10.06
N GLN A 106 4.85 -25.61 10.48
CA GLN A 106 3.99 -26.48 11.27
C GLN A 106 3.56 -27.72 10.47
N ALA A 107 3.18 -27.53 9.21
CA ALA A 107 2.87 -28.62 8.28
C ALA A 107 4.08 -29.56 8.08
N ALA A 108 5.30 -29.01 7.92
CA ALA A 108 6.52 -29.81 7.80
C ALA A 108 6.75 -30.70 9.02
N TYR A 109 6.56 -30.18 10.23
CA TYR A 109 6.70 -30.97 11.46
C TYR A 109 5.67 -32.10 11.54
N GLN A 110 4.42 -31.82 11.17
CA GLN A 110 3.37 -32.84 11.14
C GLN A 110 3.72 -33.95 10.13
N VAL A 111 4.08 -33.60 8.90
CA VAL A 111 4.49 -34.55 7.87
C VAL A 111 5.70 -35.38 8.33
N SER A 112 6.71 -34.72 8.91
CA SER A 112 7.90 -35.39 9.42
C SER A 112 7.57 -36.40 10.53
N SER A 113 6.64 -36.07 11.44
CA SER A 113 6.25 -36.98 12.52
C SER A 113 5.54 -38.24 12.00
N VAL A 114 4.63 -38.09 11.03
CA VAL A 114 3.93 -39.21 10.40
C VAL A 114 4.92 -40.08 9.62
N LEU A 115 5.84 -39.45 8.87
CA LEU A 115 6.93 -40.15 8.19
C LEU A 115 7.77 -40.97 9.17
N HIS A 116 8.22 -40.36 10.25
CA HIS A 116 9.04 -41.01 11.25
C HIS A 116 8.32 -42.21 11.89
N GLN A 117 7.04 -42.06 12.21
CA GLN A 117 6.23 -43.14 12.77
C GLN A 117 6.12 -44.32 11.81
N ALA A 118 5.83 -44.09 10.52
CA ALA A 118 5.68 -45.19 9.58
C ALA A 118 7.00 -45.85 9.19
N VAL A 119 8.12 -45.12 9.22
CA VAL A 119 9.46 -45.72 9.13
C VAL A 119 9.67 -46.65 10.32
N ALA A 120 9.40 -46.16 11.54
CA ALA A 120 9.62 -46.93 12.77
C ALA A 120 8.73 -48.17 12.87
N THR A 121 7.49 -48.12 12.39
CA THR A 121 6.56 -49.26 12.39
C THR A 121 6.70 -50.15 11.15
N GLY A 122 7.56 -49.79 10.18
CA GLY A 122 7.73 -50.53 8.93
C GLY A 122 6.52 -50.48 8.00
N THR A 123 5.55 -49.59 8.24
CA THR A 123 4.29 -49.48 7.49
C THR A 123 4.31 -48.35 6.47
N MET A 124 5.44 -48.15 5.77
CA MET A 124 5.53 -47.14 4.71
C MET A 124 4.62 -47.44 3.51
N THR A 125 4.25 -48.70 3.35
CA THR A 125 3.52 -49.26 2.20
C THR A 125 2.07 -48.77 2.06
N ASN A 126 1.46 -48.23 3.13
CA ASN A 126 0.11 -47.64 3.11
C ASN A 126 0.07 -46.22 3.71
N MET A 127 1.20 -45.51 3.72
CA MET A 127 1.22 -44.14 4.18
C MET A 127 0.41 -43.24 3.23
N HIS A 128 -0.55 -42.51 3.80
CA HIS A 128 -1.22 -41.41 3.11
C HIS A 128 -1.12 -40.15 3.96
N LEU A 129 -0.37 -39.17 3.47
CA LEU A 129 -0.24 -37.84 4.05
C LEU A 129 -1.31 -36.93 3.43
N PRO A 130 -2.13 -36.23 4.23
CA PRO A 130 -3.11 -35.28 3.71
C PRO A 130 -2.43 -34.01 3.17
N THR A 131 -3.04 -33.34 2.20
CA THR A 131 -2.57 -32.03 1.74
C THR A 131 -2.77 -30.98 2.82
N THR A 132 -1.80 -30.09 2.97
CA THR A 132 -1.68 -29.13 4.06
C THR A 132 -2.08 -27.71 3.64
N GLY A 133 -2.35 -27.48 2.35
CA GLY A 133 -2.62 -26.15 1.82
C GLY A 133 -1.39 -25.25 1.83
N THR A 134 -0.19 -25.85 1.86
CA THR A 134 1.09 -25.14 1.93
C THR A 134 1.93 -25.47 0.70
N PRO A 135 3.03 -24.72 0.46
CA PRO A 135 3.99 -25.07 -0.58
C PRO A 135 4.62 -26.48 -0.45
N LEU A 136 4.37 -27.22 0.63
CA LEU A 136 4.79 -28.62 0.78
C LEU A 136 3.89 -29.62 0.04
N ASP A 137 2.69 -29.22 -0.38
CA ASP A 137 1.72 -30.13 -0.99
C ASP A 137 2.25 -30.90 -2.21
N PRO A 138 3.05 -30.29 -3.12
CA PRO A 138 3.70 -31.04 -4.21
C PRO A 138 4.61 -32.16 -3.69
N VAL A 139 5.36 -31.92 -2.61
CA VAL A 139 6.24 -32.92 -2.00
C VAL A 139 5.43 -34.04 -1.35
N ILE A 140 4.33 -33.69 -0.66
CA ILE A 140 3.40 -34.64 -0.05
C ILE A 140 2.78 -35.58 -1.10
N ILE A 141 2.35 -35.02 -2.23
CA ILE A 141 1.78 -35.79 -3.34
C ILE A 141 2.80 -36.80 -3.87
N GLU A 142 4.05 -36.38 -4.09
CA GLU A 142 5.09 -37.30 -4.57
C GLU A 142 5.46 -38.37 -3.54
N LEU A 143 5.52 -38.03 -2.25
CA LEU A 143 5.73 -39.02 -1.18
C LEU A 143 4.62 -40.07 -1.16
N ASN A 144 3.36 -39.65 -1.30
CA ASN A 144 2.22 -40.56 -1.40
C ASN A 144 2.30 -41.45 -2.66
N ASN A 145 2.79 -40.93 -3.79
CA ASN A 145 3.02 -41.73 -5.00
C ASN A 145 4.09 -42.81 -4.76
N VAL A 146 5.22 -42.43 -4.16
CA VAL A 146 6.32 -43.36 -3.85
C VAL A 146 5.87 -44.45 -2.87
N ALA A 147 5.15 -44.08 -1.81
CA ALA A 147 4.61 -45.03 -0.83
C ALA A 147 3.68 -46.07 -1.49
N ARG A 148 2.81 -45.64 -2.41
CA ARG A 148 1.91 -46.51 -3.19
C ARG A 148 2.64 -47.42 -4.18
N ASN A 149 3.74 -46.95 -4.77
CA ASN A 149 4.53 -47.73 -5.72
C ASN A 149 5.41 -48.78 -5.03
N ALA A 150 5.79 -48.56 -3.76
CA ALA A 150 6.49 -49.57 -2.95
C ALA A 150 5.58 -50.76 -2.60
N THR A 151 4.26 -50.53 -2.47
CA THR A 151 3.25 -51.57 -2.27
C THR A 151 3.05 -52.47 -3.48
N SER A 152 3.08 -51.92 -4.69
CA SER A 152 2.85 -52.68 -5.93
C SER A 152 4.01 -53.60 -6.29
N HIS A 153 5.26 -53.18 -6.02
CA HIS A 153 6.46 -54.01 -6.27
C HIS A 153 6.61 -55.21 -5.33
N SER A 154 6.09 -55.11 -4.09
CA SER A 154 6.12 -56.20 -3.13
C SER A 154 5.08 -57.29 -3.43
N GLN A 155 3.94 -56.95 -4.05
CA GLN A 155 2.95 -57.94 -4.49
C GLN A 155 3.37 -58.73 -5.75
N SER A 156 4.11 -58.11 -6.68
CA SER A 156 4.56 -58.76 -7.93
C SER A 156 5.60 -59.87 -7.68
N ARG A 157 6.45 -59.75 -6.66
CA ARG A 157 7.49 -60.75 -6.33
C ARG A 157 6.96 -62.08 -5.79
N TYR A 158 5.75 -62.12 -5.24
CA TYR A 158 5.14 -63.35 -4.71
C TYR A 158 4.24 -64.09 -5.73
N GLY A 159 4.04 -63.53 -6.93
CA GLY A 159 3.17 -64.12 -7.96
C GLY A 159 3.87 -65.00 -9.00
N SER A 160 5.20 -65.20 -8.93
CA SER A 160 5.98 -65.80 -10.02
C SER A 160 6.59 -67.19 -9.71
N THR A 161 6.13 -67.86 -8.66
CA THR A 161 6.52 -69.24 -8.33
C THR A 161 5.28 -70.13 -8.30
N LEU A 162 4.64 -70.35 -9.45
CA LEU A 162 3.67 -71.42 -9.72
C LEU A 162 3.40 -71.39 -11.23
N GLY A 163 4.32 -71.99 -11.98
CA GLY A 163 4.29 -72.15 -13.43
C GLY A 163 5.35 -73.16 -13.83
#